data_AF-A0A7J5UNV7-F1
#
_entry.id   AF-A0A7J5UNV7-F1
#
_cell.length_a   1.000
_cell.length_b   1.000
_cell.length_c   1.000
_cell.angle_alpha   90.00
_cell.angle_beta   90.00
_cell.angle_gamma   90.00
#
_symmetry.space_group_name_H-M   'P 1'
#
loop_
_entity.id
_entity.type
_entity.pdbx_description
1 polymer ?
#
loop_
_entity_poly.entity_id
_entity_poly.type
_entity_poly.pdbx_seq_one_letter_code
_entity_poly.pdbx_strand_id
1 'polypeptide(L)'
;MAVEPVPLSEQAHSLGPAQHGGPVTRPDEPLPVRAWIHTRRGHEAVDGVAVAWTQRAVRVRYTDGHGREGYAWLWANAVTRR
;
A
#
# COMPACT_ATOMS: atom_id res chain seq x y z
N MET A 1 -3.95 2.51 21.27
CA MET A 1 -3.24 3.71 20.81
C MET A 1 -3.69 3.97 19.38
N ALA A 2 -4.17 5.17 19.05
CA ALA A 2 -4.57 5.49 17.69
C ALA A 2 -3.30 5.70 16.85
N VAL A 3 -3.14 4.93 15.77
CA VAL A 3 -2.05 5.15 14.82
C VAL A 3 -2.39 6.39 14.02
N GLU A 4 -1.46 7.34 13.93
CA GLU A 4 -1.67 8.56 13.17
C GLU A 4 -1.72 8.25 11.67
N PRO A 5 -2.70 8.79 10.91
CA PRO A 5 -2.73 8.62 9.47
C PRO A 5 -1.64 9.46 8.80
N VAL A 6 -1.04 8.92 7.74
CA VAL A 6 -0.12 9.72 6.89
C VAL A 6 -0.90 10.90 6.29
N PRO A 7 -0.42 12.15 6.41
CA PRO A 7 -1.07 13.31 5.81
C PRO A 7 -1.23 13.14 4.28
N LEU A 8 -2.31 13.66 3.70
CA LEU A 8 -2.56 13.54 2.25
C LEU A 8 -1.40 14.10 1.39
N SER A 9 -0.69 15.11 1.88
CA SER A 9 0.47 15.69 1.21
C SER A 9 1.68 14.75 1.17
N GLU A 10 1.73 13.76 2.05
CA GLU A 10 2.85 12.83 2.23
C GLU A 10 2.47 11.37 1.93
N GLN A 11 1.18 11.10 1.66
CA GLN A 11 0.71 9.78 1.28
C GLN A 11 1.33 9.32 -0.04
N ALA A 12 1.56 8.02 -0.10
CA ALA A 12 1.88 7.31 -1.33
C ALA A 12 0.81 7.57 -2.40
N HIS A 13 1.27 7.80 -3.63
CA HIS A 13 0.41 7.84 -4.79
C HIS A 13 -0.27 6.48 -4.98
N SER A 14 -1.59 6.49 -4.89
CA SER A 14 -2.41 5.29 -5.01
C SER A 14 -3.00 5.18 -6.41
N LEU A 15 -3.04 3.97 -6.94
CA LEU A 15 -3.82 3.68 -8.14
C LEU A 15 -5.30 3.97 -7.88
N GLY A 16 -5.94 4.63 -8.84
CA GLY A 16 -7.39 4.87 -8.83
C GLY A 16 -8.20 3.65 -9.27
N PRO A 17 -9.55 3.69 -9.16
CA PRO A 17 -10.43 2.58 -9.49
C PRO A 17 -10.24 1.98 -10.88
N ALA A 18 -10.09 2.82 -11.90
CA ALA A 18 -9.86 2.38 -13.27
C ALA A 18 -8.49 1.69 -13.47
N GLN A 19 -7.51 1.99 -12.62
CA GLN A 19 -6.14 1.45 -12.74
C GLN A 19 -6.00 0.12 -12.00
N HIS A 20 -6.47 0.03 -10.76
CA HIS A 20 -6.37 -1.20 -9.98
C HIS A 20 -7.36 -2.28 -10.48
N GLY A 21 -8.49 -1.86 -11.06
CA GLY A 21 -9.50 -2.77 -11.63
C GLY A 21 -10.22 -3.62 -10.60
N GLY A 22 -10.75 -4.76 -11.02
CA GLY A 22 -11.43 -5.73 -10.15
C GLY A 22 -11.46 -7.14 -10.75
N PRO A 23 -12.04 -8.13 -10.07
CA PRO A 23 -12.63 -8.06 -8.72
C PRO A 23 -11.57 -7.84 -7.63
N VAL A 24 -12.00 -7.29 -6.48
CA VAL A 24 -11.14 -7.08 -5.30
C VAL A 24 -11.30 -8.28 -4.37
N THR A 25 -10.20 -9.00 -4.12
CA THR A 25 -10.11 -10.07 -3.13
C THR A 25 -9.45 -9.53 -1.86
N ARG A 26 -9.89 -10.02 -0.71
CA ARG A 26 -9.29 -9.69 0.60
C ARG A 26 -8.72 -10.98 1.19
N PRO A 27 -7.52 -10.94 1.79
CA PRO A 27 -7.02 -12.10 2.52
C PRO A 27 -7.79 -12.27 3.84
N ASP A 28 -7.94 -13.52 4.26
CA ASP A 28 -8.42 -13.86 5.61
C ASP A 28 -7.35 -13.56 6.68
N GLU A 29 -6.07 -13.63 6.32
CA GLU A 29 -4.93 -13.39 7.22
C GLU A 29 -4.04 -12.23 6.75
N PRO A 30 -3.48 -11.40 7.65
CA PRO A 30 -2.52 -10.37 7.28
C PRO A 30 -1.33 -10.95 6.48
N LEU A 31 -1.18 -10.54 5.23
CA LEU A 31 -0.05 -10.96 4.40
C LEU A 31 1.08 -9.92 4.50
N PRO A 32 2.21 -10.22 5.18
CA PRO A 32 3.33 -9.30 5.26
C PRO A 32 3.98 -9.13 3.87
N VAL A 33 4.22 -7.87 3.49
CA VAL A 33 4.79 -7.52 2.20
C VAL A 33 5.83 -6.42 2.34
N ARG A 34 6.75 -6.39 1.38
CA ARG A 34 7.59 -5.24 1.07
C ARG A 34 6.99 -4.53 -0.14
N ALA A 35 6.73 -3.23 -0.01
CA ALA A 35 6.09 -2.46 -1.06
C ALA A 35 6.96 -1.27 -1.47
N TRP A 36 7.11 -1.05 -2.77
CA TRP A 36 7.67 0.18 -3.32
C TRP A 36 6.56 1.21 -3.49
N ILE A 37 6.62 2.27 -2.68
CA ILE A 37 5.69 3.40 -2.75
C ILE A 37 6.37 4.59 -3.44
N HIS A 38 5.55 5.41 -4.08
CA HIS A 38 5.97 6.69 -4.61
C HIS A 38 5.27 7.80 -3.83
N THR A 39 6.04 8.62 -3.14
CA THR A 39 5.56 9.79 -2.39
C THR A 39 6.09 11.07 -3.04
N ARG A 40 5.68 12.24 -2.54
CA ARG A 40 6.25 13.52 -2.99
C ARG A 40 7.76 13.64 -2.74
N ARG A 41 8.31 12.86 -1.80
CA ARG A 41 9.75 12.87 -1.48
C ARG A 41 10.55 11.94 -2.40
N GLY A 42 9.89 11.05 -3.15
CA GLY A 42 10.53 10.12 -4.07
C GLY A 42 9.99 8.70 -3.95
N HIS A 43 10.81 7.73 -4.33
CA HIS A 43 10.49 6.30 -4.21
C HIS A 43 11.13 5.74 -2.95
N GLU A 44 10.36 4.99 -2.17
CA GLU A 44 10.86 4.32 -0.97
C GLU A 44 10.26 2.91 -0.85
N ALA A 45 11.03 2.00 -0.26
CA ALA A 45 10.57 0.66 0.06
C ALA A 45 10.13 0.62 1.52
N VAL A 46 8.87 0.29 1.74
CA VAL A 46 8.24 0.23 3.07
C VAL A 46 7.78 -1.19 3.38
N ASP A 47 7.77 -1.50 4.67
CA ASP A 47 7.09 -2.70 5.15
C ASP A 47 5.60 -2.42 5.30
N GLY A 48 4.80 -3.42 5.02
CA GLY A 48 3.35 -3.31 5.12
C GLY A 48 2.66 -4.66 5.12
N VAL A 49 1.34 -4.58 5.06
CA VAL A 49 0.44 -5.72 4.99
C VAL A 49 -0.43 -5.57 3.75
N ALA A 50 -0.46 -6.58 2.91
CA ALA A 50 -1.44 -6.65 1.83
C ALA A 50 -2.82 -6.93 2.44
N VAL A 51 -3.75 -6.00 2.27
CA VAL A 51 -5.11 -6.06 2.83
C VAL A 51 -6.17 -6.32 1.76
N ALA A 52 -5.81 -6.16 0.48
CA ALA A 52 -6.62 -6.57 -0.65
C ALA A 52 -5.74 -6.70 -1.90
N TRP A 53 -6.23 -7.39 -2.93
CA TRP A 53 -5.60 -7.41 -4.25
C TRP A 53 -6.63 -7.58 -5.35
N THR A 54 -6.22 -7.25 -6.56
CA THR A 54 -6.86 -7.59 -7.82
C THR A 54 -5.86 -8.41 -8.64
N GLN A 55 -6.20 -8.75 -9.88
CA GLN A 55 -5.22 -9.35 -10.80
C GLN A 55 -4.04 -8.42 -11.13
N ARG A 56 -4.18 -7.10 -10.93
CA ARG A 56 -3.20 -6.10 -11.39
C ARG A 56 -2.51 -5.36 -10.26
N ALA A 57 -3.15 -5.26 -9.10
CA ALA A 57 -2.75 -4.36 -8.04
C ALA A 57 -2.96 -4.98 -6.66
N VAL A 58 -2.22 -4.47 -5.68
CA VAL A 58 -2.32 -4.86 -4.27
C VAL A 58 -2.58 -3.61 -3.45
N ARG A 59 -3.58 -3.67 -2.58
CA ARG A 59 -3.83 -2.66 -1.57
C ARG A 59 -2.96 -2.97 -0.36
N VAL A 60 -2.04 -2.08 -0.05
CA VAL A 60 -1.11 -2.23 1.06
C VAL A 60 -1.47 -1.22 2.14
N ARG A 61 -1.54 -1.71 3.38
CA ARG A 61 -1.46 -0.90 4.60
C ARG A 61 0.02 -0.83 4.99
N TYR A 62 0.62 0.34 4.89
CA TYR A 62 2.05 0.54 5.14
C TYR A 62 2.26 1.49 6.31
N THR A 63 3.45 1.39 6.91
CA THR A 63 3.94 2.35 7.89
C THR A 63 5.09 3.14 7.28
N ASP A 64 5.00 4.46 7.34
CA ASP A 64 6.08 5.33 6.84
C ASP A 64 7.25 5.44 7.82
N GLY A 65 8.33 6.12 7.43
CA GLY A 65 9.49 6.33 8.27
C GLY A 65 9.24 7.13 9.57
N HIS A 66 8.04 7.69 9.75
CA HIS A 66 7.62 8.42 10.94
C HIS A 66 6.67 7.62 11.84
N GLY A 67 6.39 6.35 11.51
CA GLY A 67 5.49 5.50 12.28
C GLY A 67 4.01 5.73 12.00
N ARG A 68 3.67 6.44 10.92
CA ARG A 68 2.29 6.76 10.53
C ARG A 68 1.76 5.74 9.54
N GLU A 69 0.46 5.46 9.60
CA GLU A 69 -0.18 4.47 8.74
C GLU A 69 -0.80 5.10 7.50
N GLY A 70 -0.52 4.50 6.34
CA GLY A 70 -1.12 4.87 5.08
C GLY A 70 -1.69 3.65 4.35
N TYR A 71 -2.58 3.92 3.40
CA TYR A 71 -3.12 2.92 2.49
C TYR A 71 -2.88 3.35 1.05
N ALA A 72 -2.40 2.42 0.23
CA ALA A 72 -2.25 2.67 -1.20
C ALA A 72 -2.53 1.41 -2.02
N TRP A 73 -3.18 1.60 -3.16
CA TRP A 73 -3.16 0.61 -4.23
C TRP A 73 -1.88 0.78 -5.04
N LEU A 74 -1.12 -0.29 -5.14
CA LEU A 74 0.14 -0.36 -5.86
C LEU A 74 0.03 -1.42 -6.94
N TRP A 75 0.80 -1.29 -8.02
CA TRP A 75 0.90 -2.37 -9.00
C TRP A 75 1.45 -3.63 -8.35
N ALA A 76 0.96 -4.80 -8.76
CA ALA A 76 1.37 -6.07 -8.15
C ALA A 76 2.88 -6.33 -8.26
N ASN A 77 3.54 -5.83 -9.31
CA ASN A 77 5.00 -5.92 -9.47
C ASN A 77 5.80 -4.98 -8.55
N ALA A 78 5.15 -3.99 -7.93
CA ALA A 78 5.77 -3.11 -6.93
C ALA A 78 5.71 -3.71 -5.52
N VAL A 79 5.06 -4.87 -5.35
CA VAL A 79 4.86 -5.53 -4.06
C VAL A 79 5.49 -6.91 -4.08
N THR A 80 6.36 -7.17 -3.10
CA THR A 80 7.03 -8.46 -2.93
C THR A 80 6.57 -9.07 -1.61
N ARG A 81 6.25 -10.37 -1.61
CA ARG A 81 5.94 -11.11 -0.38
C ARG A 81 7.21 -11.29 0.44
N ARG A 82 7.13 -11.13 1.76
CA ARG A 82 8.24 -11.47 2.66
C ARG A 82 8.23 -12.96 3.02
#